data_AF-A0A098F0C9-F1
#
_entry.id   AF-A0A098F0C9-F1
#
_cell.length_a   1.000
_cell.length_b   1.000
_cell.length_c   1.000
_cell.angle_alpha   90.00
_cell.angle_beta   90.00
_cell.angle_gamma   90.00
#
_symmetry.space_group_name_H-M   'P 1'
#
loop_
_entity.id
_entity.type
_entity.pdbx_description
1 polymer ?
#
loop_
_entity_poly.entity_id
_entity_poly.type
_entity_poly.pdbx_seq_one_letter_code
_entity_poly.pdbx_strand_id
1 'polypeptide(L)'
;MNTQDELTREVKQLLRPIKNHPSLEPRQQFIDELQHKIMEAKSAGKKRLNLLPVAAVLVTALLFAIVVLANKDAIYMEQAGETEKQFAISEVAKFTLLRTIEYGEGKGKAGLKFMGDNETLPTTVTGFDVEDGTYYLLDEVKRQVLIVGKDGKTSSFPIKGTNQMEGSLADILVTPDKQIYILDSWDSRAVYQYTEKGKLVKTYKITADLFHPNELIFVKELGVLAGASQERFLNIETGKMVEENSLPFYLSPVNRKKVAITINKEGKPTKLSIPYEEGVGQSAIESVTDGQIILTKTEMPAVLASISESHVYAYNNQGETLGGIRLPLEKLIGDPHTAKLNVEVDKNKIYYLSTEKEHIAIYELTLGKNYESLLQKQVEDVKIGLDYRTFGQPFPELEEEMKKLFTSDTIFAEYGDENSVNGVAIDESGTVVVDFKEFNAGSPSSHQGGQIAQALNEAIFQKFPQVQKVYFQFDGSFSAWCYWMESTEEPWERP
;
A
#
# COMPACT_ATOMS: atom_id res chain seq x y z
N MET A 1 -37.49 -4.77 59.69
CA MET A 1 -36.99 -4.45 58.33
C MET A 1 -38.09 -3.70 57.60
N ASN A 2 -37.75 -2.63 56.87
CA ASN A 2 -38.74 -1.72 56.30
C ASN A 2 -39.36 -2.34 55.03
N THR A 3 -40.69 -2.32 54.89
CA THR A 3 -41.43 -3.03 53.81
C THR A 3 -41.04 -2.56 52.40
N GLN A 4 -40.54 -1.33 52.31
CA GLN A 4 -40.08 -0.70 51.08
C GLN A 4 -38.71 -1.23 50.62
N ASP A 5 -37.88 -1.71 51.56
CA ASP A 5 -36.57 -2.29 51.26
C ASP A 5 -36.70 -3.73 50.72
N GLU A 6 -37.72 -4.48 51.18
CA GLU A 6 -38.02 -5.82 50.65
C GLU A 6 -38.56 -5.76 49.21
N LEU A 7 -39.46 -4.81 48.93
CA LEU A 7 -40.00 -4.59 47.58
C LEU A 7 -38.91 -4.19 46.58
N THR A 8 -38.00 -3.31 46.99
CA THR A 8 -36.87 -2.86 46.14
C THR A 8 -35.90 -4.00 45.86
N ARG A 9 -35.77 -4.95 46.78
CA ARG A 9 -34.89 -6.11 46.64
C ARG A 9 -35.48 -7.20 45.72
N GLU A 10 -36.79 -7.43 45.75
CA GLU A 10 -37.47 -8.34 44.82
C GLU A 10 -37.46 -7.81 43.38
N VAL A 11 -37.69 -6.51 43.18
CA VAL A 11 -37.62 -5.88 41.85
C VAL A 11 -36.20 -5.98 41.27
N LYS A 12 -35.16 -5.77 42.09
CA LYS A 12 -33.76 -5.95 41.64
C LYS A 12 -33.39 -7.39 41.35
N GLN A 13 -34.09 -8.39 41.89
CA GLN A 13 -33.88 -9.78 41.54
C GLN A 13 -34.53 -10.13 40.19
N LEU A 14 -35.76 -9.68 39.93
CA LEU A 14 -36.49 -9.93 38.68
C LEU A 14 -35.87 -9.27 37.45
N LEU A 15 -35.09 -8.20 37.63
CA LEU A 15 -34.43 -7.45 36.56
C LEU A 15 -33.00 -7.93 36.25
N ARG A 16 -32.55 -9.07 36.80
CA ARG A 16 -31.23 -9.64 36.45
C ARG A 16 -31.28 -10.41 35.11
N PRO A 17 -30.15 -10.49 34.37
CA PRO A 17 -30.09 -11.18 33.08
C PRO A 17 -30.55 -12.65 33.16
N ILE A 18 -31.30 -13.09 32.14
CA ILE A 18 -32.18 -14.28 32.10
C ILE A 18 -31.47 -15.64 32.38
N LYS A 19 -30.14 -15.71 32.42
CA LYS A 19 -29.42 -16.99 32.59
C LYS A 19 -29.47 -17.60 34.00
N ASN A 20 -29.98 -16.92 35.03
CA ASN A 20 -29.99 -17.44 36.41
C ASN A 20 -31.26 -17.10 37.21
N HIS A 21 -32.43 -17.62 36.82
CA HIS A 21 -33.61 -17.61 37.67
C HIS A 21 -34.07 -19.04 38.01
N PRO A 22 -34.13 -19.43 39.30
CA PRO A 22 -35.06 -20.46 39.75
C PRO A 22 -36.48 -19.87 39.72
N SER A 23 -37.44 -20.64 39.20
CA SER A 23 -38.85 -20.25 39.11
C SER A 23 -39.40 -19.90 40.50
N LEU A 24 -39.75 -18.63 40.71
CA LEU A 24 -40.47 -18.20 41.91
C LEU A 24 -41.73 -17.48 41.43
N GLU A 25 -42.88 -18.14 41.58
CA GLU A 25 -44.18 -17.50 41.40
C GLU A 25 -44.33 -16.39 42.46
N PRO A 26 -44.85 -15.21 42.07
CA PRO A 26 -45.02 -14.09 42.99
C PRO A 26 -45.99 -14.46 44.12
N ARG A 27 -45.70 -13.96 45.33
CA ARG A 27 -46.51 -14.22 46.53
C ARG A 27 -47.93 -13.66 46.35
N GLN A 28 -48.95 -14.42 46.75
CA GLN A 28 -50.36 -14.05 46.58
C GLN A 28 -50.71 -12.66 47.17
N GLN A 29 -50.10 -12.29 48.31
CA GLN A 29 -50.25 -10.95 48.91
C GLN A 29 -49.87 -9.80 47.96
N PHE A 30 -48.86 -9.99 47.11
CA PHE A 30 -48.46 -8.99 46.13
C PHE A 30 -49.51 -8.84 45.03
N ILE A 31 -50.12 -9.95 44.61
CA ILE A 31 -51.22 -9.94 43.63
C ILE A 31 -52.43 -9.21 44.21
N ASP A 32 -52.76 -9.47 45.47
CA ASP A 32 -53.91 -8.86 46.15
C ASP A 32 -53.71 -7.35 46.38
N GLU A 33 -52.51 -6.90 46.77
CA GLU A 33 -52.18 -5.48 46.90
C GLU A 33 -52.18 -4.75 45.55
N LEU A 34 -51.71 -5.40 44.49
CA LEU A 34 -51.73 -4.84 43.14
C LEU A 34 -53.17 -4.68 42.63
N GLN A 35 -54.02 -5.68 42.86
CA GLN A 35 -55.44 -5.61 42.51
C GLN A 35 -56.19 -4.53 43.28
N HIS A 36 -55.89 -4.36 44.58
CA HIS A 36 -56.46 -3.30 45.40
C HIS A 36 -56.09 -1.91 44.87
N LYS A 37 -54.81 -1.68 44.51
CA LYS A 37 -54.37 -0.40 43.93
C LYS A 37 -54.97 -0.12 42.55
N ILE A 38 -55.17 -1.15 41.73
CA ILE A 38 -55.86 -1.02 40.43
C ILE A 38 -57.34 -0.66 40.62
N MET A 39 -57.99 -1.20 41.65
CA MET A 39 -59.39 -0.85 41.99
C MET A 39 -59.52 0.57 42.51
N GLU A 40 -58.63 1.04 43.39
CA GLU A 40 -58.62 2.43 43.88
C GLU A 40 -58.38 3.43 42.74
N ALA A 41 -57.53 3.09 41.77
CA ALA A 41 -57.32 3.91 40.58
C ALA A 41 -58.54 3.97 39.66
N LYS A 42 -59.45 2.99 39.70
CA LYS A 42 -60.70 2.95 38.92
C LYS A 42 -61.88 3.67 39.59
N SER A 43 -61.90 3.80 40.92
CA SER A 43 -63.03 4.42 41.65
C SER A 43 -62.90 5.93 41.87
N ALA A 44 -61.73 6.53 41.64
CA ALA A 44 -61.51 7.98 41.74
C ALA A 44 -61.89 8.72 40.43
N GLY A 45 -63.16 8.66 40.04
CA GLY A 45 -63.68 9.42 38.90
C GLY A 45 -64.10 10.84 39.28
N LYS A 46 -63.39 11.87 38.76
CA LYS A 46 -63.96 13.08 38.10
C LYS A 46 -62.94 14.23 38.03
N LYS A 47 -62.37 14.42 36.83
CA LYS A 47 -62.33 15.71 36.10
C LYS A 47 -61.82 15.41 34.68
N ARG A 48 -62.71 15.53 33.70
CA ARG A 48 -62.39 15.39 32.26
C ARG A 48 -61.47 16.53 31.85
N LEU A 49 -60.21 16.23 31.57
CA LEU A 49 -59.35 17.03 30.72
C LEU A 49 -59.08 16.21 29.46
N ASN A 50 -59.41 16.79 28.30
CA ASN A 50 -59.18 16.26 26.96
C ASN A 50 -57.66 16.20 26.66
N LEU A 51 -56.94 15.33 27.34
CA LEU A 51 -55.51 15.07 27.11
C LEU A 51 -55.26 13.75 26.38
N LEU A 52 -56.30 12.96 26.09
CA LEU A 52 -56.19 11.68 25.37
C LEU A 52 -55.42 11.75 24.04
N PRO A 53 -55.60 12.76 23.15
CA PRO A 53 -54.80 12.81 21.93
C PRO A 53 -53.33 13.20 22.19
N VAL A 54 -53.06 14.06 23.17
CA VAL A 54 -51.68 14.50 23.50
C VAL A 54 -50.93 13.41 24.26
N ALA A 55 -51.58 12.72 25.19
CA ALA A 55 -51.01 11.60 25.90
C ALA A 55 -50.77 10.40 24.98
N ALA A 56 -51.65 10.12 24.01
CA ALA A 56 -51.43 9.10 23.00
C ALA A 56 -50.27 9.45 22.06
N VAL A 57 -50.14 10.72 21.65
CA VAL A 57 -48.98 11.19 20.86
C VAL A 57 -47.69 11.11 21.66
N LEU A 58 -47.71 11.50 22.94
CA LEU A 58 -46.55 11.41 23.82
C LEU A 58 -46.15 9.96 24.10
N VAL A 59 -47.10 9.06 24.32
CA VAL A 59 -46.83 7.63 24.52
C VAL A 59 -46.33 6.99 23.22
N THR A 60 -46.89 7.36 22.06
CA THR A 60 -46.38 6.89 20.76
C THR A 60 -44.98 7.44 20.48
N ALA A 61 -44.70 8.70 20.78
CA ALA A 61 -43.38 9.30 20.65
C ALA A 61 -42.37 8.69 21.63
N LEU A 62 -42.79 8.36 22.85
CA LEU A 62 -41.97 7.69 23.85
C LEU A 62 -41.69 6.24 23.44
N LEU A 63 -42.69 5.51 22.94
CA LEU A 63 -42.53 4.16 22.42
C LEU A 63 -41.65 4.15 21.16
N PHE A 64 -41.80 5.12 20.27
CA PHE A 64 -40.92 5.29 19.11
C PHE A 64 -39.49 5.61 19.54
N ALA A 65 -39.31 6.52 20.52
CA ALA A 65 -37.99 6.81 21.08
C ALA A 65 -37.38 5.59 21.79
N ILE A 66 -38.18 4.79 22.51
CA ILE A 66 -37.73 3.55 23.15
C ILE A 66 -37.39 2.49 22.11
N VAL A 67 -38.15 2.35 21.01
CA VAL A 67 -37.82 1.44 19.90
C VAL A 67 -36.57 1.92 19.17
N VAL A 68 -36.40 3.22 18.94
CA VAL A 68 -35.19 3.80 18.36
C VAL A 68 -33.99 3.68 19.30
N LEU A 69 -34.18 3.78 20.61
CA LEU A 69 -33.12 3.61 21.62
C LEU A 69 -32.76 2.14 21.84
N ALA A 70 -33.75 1.24 21.84
CA ALA A 70 -33.55 -0.20 21.98
C ALA A 70 -32.95 -0.82 20.70
N ASN A 71 -33.30 -0.28 19.55
CA ASN A 71 -32.62 -0.60 18.29
C ASN A 71 -31.42 0.30 18.02
N LYS A 72 -31.11 1.29 18.86
CA LYS A 72 -29.88 2.07 18.69
C LYS A 72 -28.70 1.14 18.87
N ASP A 73 -28.72 0.23 19.83
CA ASP A 73 -27.63 -0.75 20.00
C ASP A 73 -27.59 -1.77 18.86
N ALA A 74 -28.70 -2.09 18.20
CA ALA A 74 -28.73 -2.98 17.03
C ALA A 74 -28.29 -2.28 15.73
N ILE A 75 -28.69 -1.01 15.54
CA ILE A 75 -28.32 -0.16 14.40
C ILE A 75 -26.87 0.33 14.56
N TYR A 76 -26.42 0.61 15.78
CA TYR A 76 -25.03 0.87 16.10
C TYR A 76 -24.20 -0.42 16.11
N MET A 77 -24.76 -1.63 16.27
CA MET A 77 -24.01 -2.87 16.06
C MET A 77 -23.93 -3.29 14.58
N GLU A 78 -24.88 -2.91 13.73
CA GLU A 78 -24.68 -2.99 12.27
C GLU A 78 -23.67 -1.95 11.74
N GLN A 79 -23.45 -0.85 12.49
CA GLN A 79 -22.43 0.17 12.19
C GLN A 79 -21.14 0.04 13.00
N ALA A 80 -21.11 -0.77 14.06
CA ALA A 80 -19.92 -1.05 14.85
C ALA A 80 -19.25 -2.28 14.25
N GLY A 81 -18.42 -2.00 13.24
CA GLY A 81 -17.39 -2.89 12.73
C GLY A 81 -17.91 -4.27 12.37
N GLU A 82 -18.39 -4.43 11.13
CA GLU A 82 -17.96 -5.63 10.42
C GLU A 82 -16.44 -5.63 10.52
N THR A 83 -15.86 -6.49 11.37
CA THR A 83 -14.43 -6.78 11.31
C THR A 83 -14.15 -7.11 9.85
N GLU A 84 -13.38 -6.26 9.16
CA GLU A 84 -13.07 -6.43 7.74
C GLU A 84 -12.68 -7.89 7.52
N LYS A 85 -13.46 -8.59 6.69
CA LYS A 85 -13.23 -10.01 6.47
C LYS A 85 -11.90 -10.12 5.74
N GLN A 86 -11.06 -11.03 6.22
CA GLN A 86 -9.81 -11.36 5.52
C GLN A 86 -10.07 -11.66 4.04
N PHE A 87 -9.19 -11.17 3.18
CA PHE A 87 -9.15 -11.48 1.77
C PHE A 87 -9.03 -12.98 1.58
N ALA A 88 -9.88 -13.52 0.72
CA ALA A 88 -9.87 -14.93 0.38
C ALA A 88 -8.60 -15.25 -0.43
N ILE A 89 -7.81 -16.20 0.08
CA ILE A 89 -6.66 -16.76 -0.64
C ILE A 89 -7.09 -18.07 -1.29
N SER A 90 -7.07 -18.12 -2.63
CA SER A 90 -7.35 -19.33 -3.40
C SER A 90 -6.12 -20.23 -3.51
N GLU A 91 -6.30 -21.44 -4.06
CA GLU A 91 -5.15 -22.30 -4.37
C GLU A 91 -4.31 -21.73 -5.53
N VAL A 92 -4.97 -21.15 -6.54
CA VAL A 92 -4.34 -20.59 -7.74
C VAL A 92 -4.83 -19.16 -7.94
N ALA A 93 -3.91 -18.25 -8.20
CA ALA A 93 -4.20 -16.85 -8.43
C ALA A 93 -5.02 -16.65 -9.72
N LYS A 94 -5.88 -15.63 -9.75
CA LYS A 94 -6.78 -15.40 -10.89
C LYS A 94 -7.09 -13.93 -11.12
N PHE A 95 -7.11 -13.55 -12.40
CA PHE A 95 -7.71 -12.31 -12.89
C PHE A 95 -9.14 -12.58 -13.36
N THR A 96 -10.10 -11.79 -12.88
CA THR A 96 -11.48 -11.80 -13.40
C THR A 96 -11.78 -10.47 -14.06
N LEU A 97 -11.93 -10.44 -15.38
CA LEU A 97 -12.28 -9.21 -16.11
C LEU A 97 -13.66 -8.73 -15.65
N LEU A 98 -13.71 -7.52 -15.09
CA LEU A 98 -14.94 -6.87 -14.68
C LEU A 98 -15.44 -5.95 -15.77
N ARG A 99 -14.59 -5.07 -16.31
CA ARG A 99 -14.99 -4.04 -17.28
C ARG A 99 -13.91 -3.83 -18.34
N THR A 100 -14.37 -3.40 -19.51
CA THR A 100 -13.55 -2.90 -20.60
C THR A 100 -14.06 -1.51 -20.97
N ILE A 101 -13.13 -0.57 -21.14
CA ILE A 101 -13.41 0.82 -21.51
C ILE A 101 -12.64 1.11 -22.80
N GLU A 102 -13.37 1.48 -23.84
CA GLU A 102 -12.77 1.80 -25.13
C GLU A 102 -12.09 3.17 -25.10
N TYR A 103 -11.03 3.31 -25.90
CA TYR A 103 -10.49 4.62 -26.24
C TYR A 103 -11.32 5.32 -27.32
N GLY A 104 -11.29 6.66 -27.32
CA GLY A 104 -11.80 7.50 -28.42
C GLY A 104 -12.60 8.70 -27.93
N GLU A 105 -13.12 9.51 -28.84
CA GLU A 105 -13.74 10.82 -28.54
C GLU A 105 -15.16 10.76 -27.94
N GLY A 106 -15.84 9.61 -28.06
CA GLY A 106 -17.23 9.46 -27.65
C GLY A 106 -17.48 9.57 -26.14
N LYS A 107 -18.75 9.78 -25.77
CA LYS A 107 -19.18 9.73 -24.36
C LYS A 107 -18.89 8.34 -23.77
N GLY A 108 -18.32 8.30 -22.57
CA GLY A 108 -17.98 7.07 -21.87
C GLY A 108 -16.69 6.39 -22.35
N LYS A 109 -15.97 6.99 -23.29
CA LYS A 109 -14.67 6.52 -23.77
C LYS A 109 -13.54 7.29 -23.10
N ALA A 110 -12.42 6.61 -22.84
CA ALA A 110 -11.20 7.23 -22.34
C ALA A 110 -10.42 7.91 -23.48
N GLY A 111 -9.69 8.97 -23.17
CA GLY A 111 -8.73 9.55 -24.11
C GLY A 111 -7.47 8.69 -24.25
N LEU A 112 -6.89 8.69 -25.45
CA LEU A 112 -5.57 8.13 -25.73
C LEU A 112 -4.88 9.02 -26.76
N LYS A 113 -3.65 9.42 -26.45
CA LYS A 113 -2.79 10.20 -27.33
C LYS A 113 -1.36 9.71 -27.15
N PHE A 114 -0.53 9.83 -28.17
CA PHE A 114 0.89 9.58 -28.06
C PHE A 114 1.68 10.89 -28.13
N MET A 115 2.64 11.04 -27.23
CA MET A 115 3.54 12.19 -27.11
C MET A 115 4.97 11.85 -27.52
N GLY A 116 5.83 12.87 -27.54
CA GLY A 116 7.28 12.73 -27.80
C GLY A 116 7.65 12.77 -29.28
N ASP A 117 8.95 12.90 -29.55
CA ASP A 117 9.48 12.82 -30.90
C ASP A 117 9.19 11.41 -31.43
N ASN A 118 8.37 11.33 -32.49
CA ASN A 118 7.82 10.10 -33.10
C ASN A 118 6.56 9.49 -32.46
N GLU A 119 5.86 10.21 -31.56
CA GLU A 119 4.56 9.75 -31.02
C GLU A 119 4.65 8.35 -30.37
N THR A 120 5.64 8.13 -29.52
CA THR A 120 5.90 6.82 -28.89
C THR A 120 5.45 6.75 -27.43
N LEU A 121 5.19 7.88 -26.77
CA LEU A 121 4.86 7.92 -25.35
C LEU A 121 3.34 7.98 -25.15
N PRO A 122 2.66 6.87 -24.82
CA PRO A 122 1.22 6.87 -24.63
C PRO A 122 0.82 7.72 -23.41
N THR A 123 -0.25 8.49 -23.56
CA THR A 123 -0.91 9.25 -22.49
C THR A 123 -2.38 8.86 -22.49
N THR A 124 -2.90 8.47 -21.33
CA THR A 124 -4.29 8.02 -21.16
C THR A 124 -4.72 8.19 -19.70
N VAL A 125 -5.44 7.23 -19.11
CA VAL A 125 -5.75 7.17 -17.69
C VAL A 125 -4.47 7.01 -16.88
N THR A 126 -4.24 7.90 -15.90
CA THR A 126 -3.02 7.91 -15.07
C THR A 126 -3.22 7.36 -13.67
N GLY A 127 -4.47 7.19 -13.24
CA GLY A 127 -4.84 6.60 -11.95
C GLY A 127 -6.32 6.27 -11.91
N PHE A 128 -6.72 5.48 -10.93
CA PHE A 128 -8.12 5.15 -10.71
C PHE A 128 -8.39 4.90 -9.24
N ASP A 129 -9.66 5.00 -8.84
CA ASP A 129 -10.13 4.61 -7.52
C ASP A 129 -11.47 3.87 -7.62
N VAL A 130 -11.83 3.12 -6.60
CA VAL A 130 -13.02 2.28 -6.52
C VAL A 130 -13.78 2.54 -5.22
N GLU A 131 -15.05 2.89 -5.35
CA GLU A 131 -15.96 3.03 -4.19
C GLU A 131 -17.28 2.30 -4.50
N ASP A 132 -17.65 1.34 -3.64
CA ASP A 132 -18.88 0.55 -3.78
C ASP A 132 -19.02 -0.13 -5.17
N GLY A 133 -17.90 -0.56 -5.77
CA GLY A 133 -17.83 -1.11 -7.12
C GLY A 133 -18.14 -0.13 -8.26
N THR A 134 -18.06 1.18 -7.99
CA THR A 134 -18.01 2.25 -9.01
C THR A 134 -16.56 2.63 -9.24
N TYR A 135 -16.14 2.70 -10.50
CA TYR A 135 -14.77 3.01 -10.88
C TYR A 135 -14.65 4.48 -11.28
N TYR A 136 -13.64 5.17 -10.76
CA TYR A 136 -13.33 6.56 -11.03
C TYR A 136 -11.98 6.62 -11.72
N LEU A 137 -11.97 6.90 -13.01
CA LEU A 137 -10.74 6.90 -13.82
C LEU A 137 -10.29 8.34 -14.06
N LEU A 138 -9.01 8.59 -13.81
CA LEU A 138 -8.35 9.87 -14.01
C LEU A 138 -7.83 9.97 -15.45
N ASP A 139 -8.66 10.49 -16.36
CA ASP A 139 -8.37 10.57 -17.79
C ASP A 139 -7.57 11.85 -18.10
N GLU A 140 -6.26 11.71 -18.28
CA GLU A 140 -5.34 12.83 -18.48
C GLU A 140 -5.55 13.52 -19.84
N VAL A 141 -5.78 12.75 -20.91
CA VAL A 141 -5.94 13.29 -22.26
C VAL A 141 -7.19 14.16 -22.35
N LYS A 142 -8.31 13.71 -21.77
CA LYS A 142 -9.55 14.48 -21.77
C LYS A 142 -9.69 15.42 -20.56
N ARG A 143 -8.72 15.41 -19.64
CA ARG A 143 -8.72 16.19 -18.39
C ARG A 143 -10.05 16.09 -17.65
N GLN A 144 -10.50 14.86 -17.42
CA GLN A 144 -11.79 14.57 -16.80
C GLN A 144 -11.68 13.41 -15.82
N VAL A 145 -12.65 13.30 -14.92
CA VAL A 145 -12.92 12.04 -14.21
C VAL A 145 -13.98 11.28 -14.99
N LEU A 146 -13.63 10.10 -15.49
CA LEU A 146 -14.57 9.16 -16.09
C LEU A 146 -15.10 8.22 -15.01
N ILE A 147 -16.40 8.26 -14.76
CA ILE A 147 -17.07 7.43 -13.74
C ILE A 147 -17.79 6.29 -14.44
N VAL A 148 -17.47 5.06 -14.07
CA VAL A 148 -18.11 3.83 -14.57
C VAL A 148 -18.84 3.16 -13.43
N GLY A 149 -20.17 3.24 -13.44
CA GLY A 149 -21.02 2.63 -12.43
C GLY A 149 -20.97 1.10 -12.48
N LYS A 150 -21.37 0.46 -11.39
CA LYS A 150 -21.51 -1.00 -11.30
C LYS A 150 -22.42 -1.62 -12.38
N ASP A 151 -23.38 -0.86 -12.92
CA ASP A 151 -24.27 -1.29 -14.01
C ASP A 151 -23.69 -1.03 -15.41
N GLY A 152 -22.45 -0.54 -15.50
CA GLY A 152 -21.77 -0.17 -16.74
C GLY A 152 -22.16 1.20 -17.28
N LYS A 153 -23.06 1.95 -16.61
CA LYS A 153 -23.37 3.32 -17.06
C LYS A 153 -22.19 4.23 -16.79
N THR A 154 -21.85 5.01 -17.81
CA THR A 154 -20.75 5.97 -17.75
C THR A 154 -21.25 7.40 -17.56
N SER A 155 -20.56 8.17 -16.74
CA SER A 155 -20.68 9.63 -16.65
C SER A 155 -19.29 10.25 -16.52
N SER A 156 -19.16 11.56 -16.69
CA SER A 156 -17.89 12.24 -16.47
C SER A 156 -18.08 13.69 -16.07
N PHE A 157 -17.05 14.28 -15.49
CA PHE A 157 -16.97 15.71 -15.25
C PHE A 157 -15.55 16.24 -15.52
N PRO A 158 -15.41 17.48 -16.01
CA PRO A 158 -14.10 18.05 -16.31
C PRO A 158 -13.34 18.42 -15.04
N ILE A 159 -12.02 18.27 -15.09
CA ILE A 159 -11.10 18.71 -14.04
C ILE A 159 -10.73 20.17 -14.30
N LYS A 160 -10.61 20.96 -13.24
CA LYS A 160 -10.26 22.37 -13.30
C LYS A 160 -8.74 22.47 -13.21
N GLY A 161 -8.13 23.16 -14.17
CA GLY A 161 -6.69 23.38 -14.22
C GLY A 161 -6.30 24.01 -15.55
N THR A 162 -5.05 24.44 -15.66
CA THR A 162 -4.47 24.86 -16.94
C THR A 162 -4.19 23.62 -17.80
N ASN A 163 -4.49 23.69 -19.10
CA ASN A 163 -4.14 22.62 -20.06
C ASN A 163 -2.69 22.78 -20.55
N GLN A 164 -1.79 23.34 -19.73
CA GLN A 164 -0.46 23.74 -20.20
C GLN A 164 0.53 22.57 -20.21
N MET A 165 0.31 21.54 -19.38
CA MET A 165 1.22 20.39 -19.28
C MET A 165 0.46 19.06 -19.15
N GLU A 166 0.60 18.21 -20.17
CA GLU A 166 0.21 16.79 -20.13
C GLU A 166 1.19 16.01 -19.23
N GLY A 167 0.71 14.99 -18.53
CA GLY A 167 1.48 14.22 -17.53
C GLY A 167 1.47 14.81 -16.11
N SER A 168 0.51 15.68 -15.79
CA SER A 168 0.45 16.38 -14.49
C SER A 168 -0.46 15.71 -13.46
N LEU A 169 -1.50 14.99 -13.89
CA LEU A 169 -2.40 14.25 -12.99
C LEU A 169 -1.74 12.97 -12.49
N ALA A 170 -1.56 12.87 -11.17
CA ALA A 170 -0.85 11.77 -10.55
C ALA A 170 -1.75 10.76 -9.84
N ASP A 171 -2.81 11.22 -9.17
CA ASP A 171 -3.65 10.31 -8.38
C ASP A 171 -5.09 10.83 -8.21
N ILE A 172 -6.02 9.92 -7.91
CA ILE A 172 -7.41 10.19 -7.59
C ILE A 172 -7.81 9.41 -6.33
N LEU A 173 -8.59 10.04 -5.46
CA LEU A 173 -9.07 9.43 -4.22
C LEU A 173 -10.54 9.80 -3.99
N VAL A 174 -11.35 8.81 -3.70
CA VAL A 174 -12.76 8.91 -3.34
C VAL A 174 -12.87 8.52 -1.89
N THR A 175 -13.42 9.43 -1.11
CA THR A 175 -13.57 9.26 0.34
C THR A 175 -14.94 8.64 0.67
N PRO A 176 -15.15 8.07 1.87
CA PRO A 176 -16.43 7.45 2.24
C PRO A 176 -17.65 8.38 2.23
N ASP A 177 -17.45 9.70 2.34
CA ASP A 177 -18.50 10.71 2.17
C ASP A 177 -18.66 11.17 0.69
N LYS A 178 -18.06 10.41 -0.22
CA LYS A 178 -18.09 10.54 -1.68
C LYS A 178 -17.53 11.87 -2.19
N GLN A 179 -16.61 12.48 -1.46
CA GLN A 179 -15.79 13.55 -2.02
C GLN A 179 -14.67 12.93 -2.85
N ILE A 180 -14.40 13.55 -4.01
CA ILE A 180 -13.40 13.11 -4.98
C ILE A 180 -12.25 14.11 -4.93
N TYR A 181 -11.05 13.62 -4.66
CA TYR A 181 -9.82 14.38 -4.60
C TYR A 181 -8.93 13.99 -5.77
N ILE A 182 -8.30 14.97 -6.40
CA ILE A 182 -7.45 14.77 -7.57
C ILE A 182 -6.13 15.48 -7.33
N LEU A 183 -5.04 14.73 -7.47
CA LEU A 183 -3.68 15.23 -7.31
C LEU A 183 -3.11 15.65 -8.66
N ASP A 184 -2.73 16.93 -8.77
CA ASP A 184 -1.92 17.47 -9.85
C ASP A 184 -0.53 17.78 -9.28
N SER A 185 0.46 16.99 -9.70
CA SER A 185 1.78 16.92 -9.07
C SER A 185 2.83 17.86 -9.67
N TRP A 186 2.57 18.38 -10.88
CA TRP A 186 3.56 19.16 -11.64
C TRP A 186 3.09 20.57 -11.99
N ASP A 187 1.93 20.72 -12.66
CA ASP A 187 1.51 22.01 -13.23
C ASP A 187 1.07 22.96 -12.11
N SER A 188 0.08 22.54 -11.33
CA SER A 188 -0.49 23.37 -10.27
C SER A 188 0.03 23.04 -8.87
N ARG A 189 0.68 21.88 -8.69
CA ARG A 189 1.09 21.32 -7.38
C ARG A 189 -0.03 21.47 -6.36
N ALA A 190 -1.18 20.88 -6.68
CA ALA A 190 -2.41 21.09 -5.95
C ALA A 190 -3.26 19.82 -5.85
N VAL A 191 -4.14 19.80 -4.85
CA VAL A 191 -5.21 18.82 -4.74
C VAL A 191 -6.55 19.52 -4.96
N TYR A 192 -7.33 19.02 -5.91
CA TYR A 192 -8.68 19.51 -6.21
C TYR A 192 -9.72 18.62 -5.54
N GLN A 193 -10.62 19.22 -4.75
CA GLN A 193 -11.74 18.51 -4.12
C GLN A 193 -13.03 18.79 -4.87
N TYR A 194 -13.74 17.72 -5.24
CA TYR A 194 -15.01 17.72 -5.93
C TYR A 194 -16.07 16.97 -5.11
N THR A 195 -17.32 17.35 -5.31
CA THR A 195 -18.45 16.52 -4.85
C THR A 195 -18.62 15.30 -5.76
N GLU A 196 -19.40 14.30 -5.31
CA GLU A 196 -19.85 13.15 -6.12
C GLU A 196 -20.43 13.54 -7.50
N LYS A 197 -20.98 14.76 -7.62
CA LYS A 197 -21.57 15.28 -8.87
C LYS A 197 -20.58 16.05 -9.74
N GLY A 198 -19.30 16.05 -9.40
CA GLY A 198 -18.26 16.75 -10.15
C GLY A 198 -18.24 18.28 -9.96
N LYS A 199 -18.85 18.80 -8.88
CA LYS A 199 -18.76 20.23 -8.57
C LYS A 199 -17.51 20.49 -7.73
N LEU A 200 -16.61 21.35 -8.19
CA LEU A 200 -15.45 21.77 -7.41
C LEU A 200 -15.87 22.45 -6.11
N VAL A 201 -15.34 21.95 -5.00
CA VAL A 201 -15.53 22.45 -3.64
C VAL A 201 -14.37 23.36 -3.25
N LYS A 202 -13.13 22.86 -3.36
CA LYS A 202 -11.93 23.55 -2.88
C LYS A 202 -10.68 23.10 -3.63
N THR A 203 -9.66 23.95 -3.63
CA THR A 203 -8.31 23.65 -4.13
C THR A 203 -7.33 23.84 -2.98
N TYR A 204 -6.51 22.83 -2.74
CA TYR A 204 -5.46 22.82 -1.72
C TYR A 204 -4.10 22.94 -2.42
N LYS A 205 -3.26 23.88 -2.00
CA LYS A 205 -1.90 23.99 -2.54
C LYS A 205 -0.97 23.06 -1.77
N ILE A 206 -0.12 22.34 -2.49
CA ILE A 206 0.93 21.51 -1.89
C ILE A 206 2.17 22.38 -1.69
N THR A 207 2.76 22.31 -0.50
CA THR A 207 3.96 23.10 -0.17
C THR A 207 5.19 22.51 -0.85
N ALA A 208 6.28 23.28 -0.89
CA ALA A 208 7.52 22.83 -1.49
C ALA A 208 8.16 21.63 -0.75
N ASP A 209 7.82 21.44 0.53
CA ASP A 209 8.37 20.40 1.41
C ASP A 209 8.05 18.97 0.94
N LEU A 210 6.94 18.80 0.20
CA LEU A 210 6.61 17.54 -0.48
C LEU A 210 7.03 17.64 -1.95
N PHE A 211 8.21 17.10 -2.24
CA PHE A 211 8.80 17.09 -3.58
C PHE A 211 8.21 15.94 -4.40
N HIS A 212 7.56 16.25 -5.53
CA HIS A 212 6.86 15.29 -6.42
C HIS A 212 5.85 14.37 -5.72
N PRO A 213 4.75 14.92 -5.16
CA PRO A 213 3.68 14.08 -4.62
C PRO A 213 3.13 13.16 -5.72
N ASN A 214 2.97 11.88 -5.41
CA ASN A 214 2.51 10.87 -6.37
C ASN A 214 1.30 10.08 -5.88
N GLU A 215 0.80 10.36 -4.68
CA GLU A 215 -0.36 9.65 -4.15
C GLU A 215 -1.25 10.50 -3.24
N LEU A 216 -2.49 10.04 -3.07
CA LEU A 216 -3.44 10.50 -2.06
C LEU A 216 -3.88 9.31 -1.19
N ILE A 217 -4.01 9.54 0.11
CA ILE A 217 -4.63 8.57 1.03
C ILE A 217 -5.65 9.25 1.95
N PHE A 218 -6.65 8.51 2.39
CA PHE A 218 -7.60 8.94 3.42
C PHE A 218 -7.32 8.24 4.74
N VAL A 219 -7.07 9.01 5.79
CA VAL A 219 -6.92 8.50 7.16
C VAL A 219 -8.01 9.12 8.02
N LYS A 220 -8.89 8.29 8.61
CA LYS A 220 -10.10 8.74 9.32
C LYS A 220 -9.88 9.88 10.32
N GLU A 221 -8.78 9.87 11.06
CA GLU A 221 -8.46 10.87 12.09
C GLU A 221 -7.71 12.10 11.54
N LEU A 222 -7.06 11.98 10.38
CA LEU A 222 -6.20 13.02 9.80
C LEU A 222 -6.82 13.67 8.55
N GLY A 223 -7.83 13.06 7.94
CA GLY A 223 -8.40 13.47 6.66
C GLY A 223 -7.56 12.99 5.47
N VAL A 224 -7.55 13.79 4.40
CA VAL A 224 -6.82 13.46 3.17
C VAL A 224 -5.37 13.93 3.26
N LEU A 225 -4.46 13.03 2.90
CA LEU A 225 -3.03 13.27 2.88
C LEU A 225 -2.51 13.12 1.44
N ALA A 226 -1.57 13.97 1.04
CA ALA A 226 -0.78 13.79 -0.17
C ALA A 226 0.56 13.16 0.20
N GLY A 227 0.96 12.10 -0.50
CA GLY A 227 2.17 11.34 -0.21
C GLY A 227 3.21 11.42 -1.32
N ALA A 228 4.44 11.07 -0.95
CA ALA A 228 5.52 10.74 -1.88
C ALA A 228 6.02 9.33 -1.54
N SER A 229 5.59 8.34 -2.35
CA SER A 229 6.00 6.94 -2.27
C SER A 229 5.81 6.28 -0.90
N GLN A 230 4.78 6.68 -0.15
CA GLN A 230 4.46 6.24 1.22
C GLN A 230 5.57 6.42 2.26
N GLU A 231 6.57 7.25 1.95
CA GLU A 231 7.64 7.60 2.88
C GLU A 231 7.28 8.82 3.73
N ARG A 232 6.56 9.79 3.13
CA ARG A 232 6.20 11.05 3.77
C ARG A 232 4.85 11.54 3.29
N PHE A 233 4.10 12.13 4.21
CA PHE A 233 2.75 12.61 3.94
C PHE A 233 2.56 14.05 4.41
N LEU A 234 1.84 14.83 3.60
CA LEU A 234 1.38 16.17 3.90
C LEU A 234 -0.13 16.17 4.06
N ASN A 235 -0.62 16.69 5.17
CA ASN A 235 -2.05 16.92 5.35
C ASN A 235 -2.50 18.11 4.49
N ILE A 236 -3.41 17.86 3.53
CA ILE A 236 -3.75 18.87 2.52
C ILE A 236 -4.52 20.06 3.12
N GLU A 237 -5.25 19.85 4.21
CA GLU A 237 -6.04 20.90 4.85
C GLU A 237 -5.18 21.85 5.67
N THR A 238 -4.23 21.30 6.42
CA THR A 238 -3.34 22.07 7.31
C THR A 238 -2.07 22.55 6.61
N GLY A 239 -1.69 21.92 5.50
CA GLY A 239 -0.45 22.18 4.77
C GLY A 239 0.81 21.76 5.51
N LYS A 240 0.70 20.89 6.52
CA LYS A 240 1.82 20.43 7.35
C LYS A 240 2.17 18.98 7.06
N MET A 241 3.47 18.67 7.15
CA MET A 241 3.94 17.28 7.17
C MET A 241 3.40 16.55 8.41
N VAL A 242 2.97 15.32 8.19
CA VAL A 242 2.51 14.42 9.26
C VAL A 242 3.71 13.69 9.83
N GLU A 243 3.81 13.62 11.15
CA GLU A 243 4.85 12.83 11.81
C GLU A 243 4.64 11.33 11.56
N GLU A 244 5.72 10.58 11.33
CA GLU A 244 5.67 9.15 11.01
C GLU A 244 4.87 8.32 12.05
N ASN A 245 4.98 8.67 13.33
CA ASN A 245 4.29 7.98 14.43
C ASN A 245 2.77 8.22 14.44
N SER A 246 2.28 9.22 13.71
CA SER A 246 0.86 9.54 13.58
C SER A 246 0.22 8.86 12.36
N LEU A 247 1.02 8.32 11.44
CA LEU A 247 0.50 7.60 10.28
C LEU A 247 0.04 6.20 10.69
N PRO A 248 -1.03 5.65 10.09
CA PRO A 248 -1.45 4.28 10.36
C PRO A 248 -0.41 3.26 9.88
N PHE A 249 0.35 3.60 8.83
CA PHE A 249 1.44 2.82 8.32
C PHE A 249 2.42 3.70 7.53
N TYR A 250 3.64 3.21 7.33
CA TYR A 250 4.60 3.76 6.38
C TYR A 250 5.62 2.70 5.96
N LEU A 251 6.27 2.94 4.81
CA LEU A 251 7.33 2.11 4.27
C LEU A 251 8.68 2.81 4.47
N SER A 252 9.70 2.04 4.85
CA SER A 252 11.08 2.53 4.93
C SER A 252 12.04 1.52 4.31
N PRO A 253 12.89 1.92 3.35
CA PRO A 253 13.92 1.04 2.82
C PRO A 253 14.91 0.68 3.93
N VAL A 254 15.28 -0.60 4.02
CA VAL A 254 16.31 -1.08 4.96
C VAL A 254 17.62 -1.28 4.22
N ASN A 255 17.56 -1.98 3.08
CA ASN A 255 18.66 -2.16 2.15
C ASN A 255 18.10 -2.52 0.77
N ARG A 256 18.98 -2.85 -0.19
CA ARG A 256 18.58 -3.13 -1.58
C ARG A 256 17.66 -4.34 -1.76
N LYS A 257 17.53 -5.24 -0.78
CA LYS A 257 16.67 -6.43 -0.84
C LYS A 257 15.65 -6.49 0.30
N LYS A 258 15.44 -5.38 1.01
CA LYS A 258 14.59 -5.38 2.19
C LYS A 258 13.94 -4.03 2.44
N VAL A 259 12.64 -4.08 2.66
CA VAL A 259 11.84 -2.96 3.15
C VAL A 259 11.31 -3.28 4.53
N ALA A 260 11.15 -2.26 5.36
CA ALA A 260 10.41 -2.36 6.60
C ALA A 260 9.07 -1.64 6.49
N ILE A 261 8.01 -2.38 6.83
CA ILE A 261 6.67 -1.85 7.03
C ILE A 261 6.53 -1.53 8.51
N THR A 262 6.19 -0.30 8.85
CA THR A 262 5.74 0.05 10.20
C THR A 262 4.23 0.21 10.17
N ILE A 263 3.52 -0.48 11.07
CA ILE A 263 2.07 -0.39 11.25
C ILE A 263 1.80 0.13 12.66
N ASN A 264 1.08 1.23 12.76
CA ASN A 264 0.71 1.87 14.01
C ASN A 264 -0.75 1.56 14.35
N LYS A 265 -0.97 0.54 15.19
CA LYS A 265 -2.30 0.24 15.76
C LYS A 265 -2.37 0.77 17.18
N GLU A 266 -3.32 1.65 17.46
CA GLU A 266 -3.56 2.23 18.80
C GLU A 266 -2.28 2.83 19.44
N GLY A 267 -1.44 3.49 18.62
CA GLY A 267 -0.18 4.09 19.06
C GLY A 267 0.95 3.10 19.37
N LYS A 268 0.79 1.82 19.03
CA LYS A 268 1.84 0.79 19.16
C LYS A 268 2.42 0.45 17.79
N PRO A 269 3.65 0.90 17.47
CA PRO A 269 4.30 0.54 16.21
C PRO A 269 4.68 -0.94 16.22
N THR A 270 4.27 -1.66 15.18
CA THR A 270 4.78 -2.99 14.85
C THR A 270 5.59 -2.89 13.57
N LYS A 271 6.82 -3.41 13.58
CA LYS A 271 7.72 -3.38 12.42
C LYS A 271 7.79 -4.77 11.80
N LEU A 272 7.48 -4.86 10.51
CA LEU A 272 7.58 -6.07 9.70
C LEU A 272 8.64 -5.88 8.66
N SER A 273 9.40 -6.94 8.38
CA SER A 273 10.49 -6.89 7.42
C SER A 273 10.13 -7.73 6.21
N ILE A 274 10.03 -7.08 5.05
CA ILE A 274 9.61 -7.70 3.80
C ILE A 274 10.85 -7.94 2.93
N PRO A 275 11.18 -9.20 2.61
CA PRO A 275 12.30 -9.52 1.74
C PRO A 275 11.95 -9.35 0.26
N TYR A 276 12.97 -9.02 -0.53
CA TYR A 276 12.98 -8.96 -1.99
C TYR A 276 14.00 -9.96 -2.48
N GLU A 277 13.68 -10.68 -3.54
CA GLU A 277 14.54 -11.72 -4.09
C GLU A 277 15.74 -11.09 -4.81
N GLU A 278 15.46 -10.13 -5.69
CA GLU A 278 16.45 -9.58 -6.61
C GLU A 278 16.74 -8.10 -6.37
N GLY A 279 15.77 -7.35 -5.86
CA GLY A 279 16.01 -5.97 -5.46
C GLY A 279 14.72 -5.19 -5.22
N VAL A 280 14.79 -4.20 -4.33
CA VAL A 280 13.69 -3.32 -3.96
C VAL A 280 13.40 -2.38 -5.12
N GLY A 281 12.29 -2.62 -5.80
CA GLY A 281 11.60 -1.64 -6.62
C GLY A 281 10.54 -0.90 -5.82
N GLN A 282 9.62 -0.25 -6.54
CA GLN A 282 8.50 0.45 -5.91
C GLN A 282 7.59 -0.49 -5.14
N SER A 283 7.04 0.00 -4.04
CA SER A 283 6.22 -0.79 -3.13
C SER A 283 5.17 0.09 -2.48
N ALA A 284 4.00 -0.45 -2.24
CA ALA A 284 2.89 0.28 -1.66
C ALA A 284 1.99 -0.63 -0.84
N ILE A 285 1.59 -0.12 0.33
CA ILE A 285 0.58 -0.75 1.17
C ILE A 285 -0.78 -0.31 0.64
N GLU A 286 -1.56 -1.27 0.16
CA GLU A 286 -2.89 -1.02 -0.40
C GLU A 286 -3.98 -1.14 0.68
N SER A 287 -3.78 -2.03 1.66
CA SER A 287 -4.71 -2.20 2.77
C SER A 287 -4.07 -2.88 3.97
N VAL A 288 -4.53 -2.52 5.17
CA VAL A 288 -4.13 -3.14 6.44
C VAL A 288 -5.37 -3.50 7.23
N THR A 289 -5.59 -4.80 7.41
CA THR A 289 -6.69 -5.35 8.23
C THR A 289 -6.15 -5.94 9.54
N ASP A 290 -7.01 -6.58 10.33
CA ASP A 290 -6.59 -7.26 11.56
C ASP A 290 -5.81 -8.55 11.33
N GLY A 291 -5.93 -9.17 10.16
CA GLY A 291 -5.22 -10.42 9.86
C GLY A 291 -4.25 -10.35 8.70
N GLN A 292 -4.34 -9.33 7.86
CA GLN A 292 -3.66 -9.29 6.58
C GLN A 292 -3.24 -7.88 6.18
N ILE A 293 -2.11 -7.81 5.47
CA ILE A 293 -1.59 -6.62 4.81
C ILE A 293 -1.56 -6.92 3.32
N ILE A 294 -2.22 -6.10 2.52
CA ILE A 294 -2.14 -6.15 1.06
C ILE A 294 -1.05 -5.19 0.61
N LEU A 295 -0.07 -5.72 -0.10
CA LEU A 295 1.12 -4.99 -0.54
C LEU A 295 1.31 -5.20 -2.04
N THR A 296 1.36 -4.12 -2.81
CA THR A 296 1.94 -4.14 -4.15
C THR A 296 3.44 -4.02 -4.03
N LYS A 297 4.17 -4.94 -4.67
CA LYS A 297 5.62 -5.06 -4.58
C LYS A 297 6.20 -5.22 -5.98
N THR A 298 7.13 -4.35 -6.35
CA THR A 298 7.93 -4.47 -7.56
C THR A 298 9.35 -4.94 -7.21
N GLU A 299 9.79 -6.01 -7.85
CA GLU A 299 11.17 -6.48 -7.84
C GLU A 299 11.93 -5.81 -8.98
N MET A 300 13.09 -5.22 -8.66
CA MET A 300 13.99 -4.60 -9.62
C MET A 300 15.41 -5.18 -9.44
N PRO A 301 15.78 -6.20 -10.22
CA PRO A 301 17.09 -6.85 -10.13
C PRO A 301 18.23 -5.86 -10.38
N ALA A 302 19.35 -6.08 -9.70
CA ALA A 302 20.59 -5.30 -9.89
C ALA A 302 21.32 -5.72 -11.18
N VAL A 303 20.68 -5.52 -12.32
CA VAL A 303 21.21 -5.76 -13.67
C VAL A 303 21.03 -4.51 -14.53
N LEU A 304 21.86 -4.31 -15.56
CA LEU A 304 21.72 -3.15 -16.46
C LEU A 304 20.54 -3.28 -17.45
N ALA A 305 19.96 -4.46 -17.59
CA ALA A 305 18.74 -4.65 -18.36
C ALA A 305 17.52 -4.07 -17.62
N SER A 306 16.60 -3.44 -18.34
CA SER A 306 15.33 -2.96 -17.80
C SER A 306 14.37 -4.12 -17.51
N ILE A 307 14.67 -4.90 -16.47
CA ILE A 307 13.82 -5.99 -15.97
C ILE A 307 13.15 -5.51 -14.69
N SER A 308 11.84 -5.69 -14.61
CA SER A 308 11.11 -5.56 -13.35
C SER A 308 9.90 -6.49 -13.38
N GLU A 309 9.48 -6.96 -12.20
CA GLU A 309 8.25 -7.73 -12.05
C GLU A 309 7.47 -7.19 -10.87
N SER A 310 6.16 -6.99 -11.04
CA SER A 310 5.30 -6.50 -9.97
C SER A 310 4.27 -7.55 -9.58
N HIS A 311 4.00 -7.64 -8.28
CA HIS A 311 3.00 -8.53 -7.71
C HIS A 311 2.16 -7.79 -6.69
N VAL A 312 0.97 -8.32 -6.45
CA VAL A 312 0.19 -8.01 -5.25
C VAL A 312 0.27 -9.21 -4.33
N TYR A 313 0.66 -8.98 -3.08
CA TYR A 313 0.81 -9.99 -2.04
C TYR A 313 -0.15 -9.73 -0.88
N ALA A 314 -0.57 -10.82 -0.23
CA ALA A 314 -1.13 -10.77 1.12
C ALA A 314 -0.10 -11.32 2.10
N TYR A 315 0.23 -10.55 3.13
CA TYR A 315 1.05 -10.97 4.26
C TYR A 315 0.20 -11.07 5.52
N ASN A 316 0.54 -11.97 6.44
CA ASN A 316 0.03 -11.90 7.80
C ASN A 316 0.78 -10.84 8.62
N ASN A 317 0.31 -10.59 9.85
CA ASN A 317 0.94 -9.63 10.77
C ASN A 317 2.31 -10.08 11.31
N GLN A 318 2.82 -11.24 10.90
CA GLN A 318 4.17 -11.73 11.19
C GLN A 318 5.11 -11.56 9.98
N GLY A 319 4.60 -11.10 8.84
CA GLY A 319 5.36 -10.94 7.59
C GLY A 319 5.44 -12.21 6.74
N GLU A 320 4.68 -13.26 7.05
CA GLU A 320 4.61 -14.47 6.22
C GLU A 320 3.67 -14.24 5.04
N THR A 321 4.12 -14.60 3.83
CA THR A 321 3.29 -14.54 2.62
C THR A 321 2.16 -15.57 2.70
N LEU A 322 0.93 -15.10 2.60
CA LEU A 322 -0.27 -15.94 2.54
C LEU A 322 -0.62 -16.33 1.10
N GLY A 323 -0.39 -15.42 0.16
CA GLY A 323 -0.60 -15.62 -1.27
C GLY A 323 -0.23 -14.38 -2.08
N GLY A 324 -0.24 -14.51 -3.40
CA GLY A 324 0.08 -13.41 -4.29
C GLY A 324 -0.48 -13.59 -5.70
N ILE A 325 -0.20 -12.61 -6.56
CA ILE A 325 -0.50 -12.63 -7.99
C ILE A 325 0.47 -11.70 -8.73
N ARG A 326 1.02 -12.15 -9.87
CA ARG A 326 1.86 -11.34 -10.77
C ARG A 326 0.99 -10.41 -11.61
N LEU A 327 1.35 -9.14 -11.70
CA LEU A 327 0.72 -8.16 -12.58
C LEU A 327 1.33 -8.28 -13.99
N PRO A 328 0.53 -8.47 -15.05
CA PRO A 328 1.01 -8.66 -16.41
C PRO A 328 1.34 -7.31 -17.07
N LEU A 329 2.41 -6.66 -16.62
CA LEU A 329 2.81 -5.33 -17.11
C LEU A 329 3.13 -5.35 -18.61
N GLU A 330 3.51 -6.50 -19.17
CA GLU A 330 3.75 -6.70 -20.60
C GLU A 330 2.53 -6.43 -21.51
N LYS A 331 1.32 -6.37 -20.94
CA LYS A 331 0.10 -6.05 -21.68
C LYS A 331 -0.17 -4.55 -21.78
N LEU A 332 0.51 -3.76 -20.96
CA LEU A 332 0.29 -2.33 -20.90
C LEU A 332 0.84 -1.66 -22.16
N ILE A 333 0.19 -0.57 -22.58
CA ILE A 333 0.58 0.19 -23.76
C ILE A 333 1.94 0.90 -23.58
N GLY A 334 2.36 1.11 -22.33
CA GLY A 334 3.66 1.61 -21.95
C GLY A 334 4.02 1.12 -20.54
N ASP A 335 5.29 1.25 -20.17
CA ASP A 335 5.76 0.86 -18.85
C ASP A 335 5.14 1.80 -17.80
N PRO A 336 4.40 1.26 -16.81
CA PRO A 336 3.80 2.09 -15.79
C PRO A 336 4.92 2.72 -14.95
N HIS A 337 4.88 4.04 -14.78
CA HIS A 337 5.80 4.72 -13.88
C HIS A 337 5.69 4.21 -12.44
N THR A 338 4.50 3.73 -12.05
CA THR A 338 4.28 3.10 -10.76
C THR A 338 3.18 2.03 -10.81
N ALA A 339 3.48 0.79 -10.37
CA ALA A 339 2.50 -0.29 -10.35
C ALA A 339 1.34 -0.03 -9.36
N LYS A 340 1.62 0.71 -8.27
CA LYS A 340 0.62 1.12 -7.26
C LYS A 340 -0.59 1.81 -7.85
N LEU A 341 -0.40 2.76 -8.78
CA LEU A 341 -1.50 3.54 -9.37
C LEU A 341 -2.49 2.70 -10.19
N ASN A 342 -2.15 1.43 -10.44
CA ASN A 342 -2.98 0.49 -11.15
C ASN A 342 -3.64 -0.55 -10.21
N VAL A 343 -3.42 -0.50 -8.90
CA VAL A 343 -4.02 -1.41 -7.92
C VAL A 343 -4.81 -0.62 -6.89
N GLU A 344 -6.03 -1.06 -6.60
CA GLU A 344 -6.88 -0.45 -5.58
C GLU A 344 -7.63 -1.49 -4.75
N VAL A 345 -7.97 -1.13 -3.51
CA VAL A 345 -8.69 -2.01 -2.59
C VAL A 345 -9.98 -1.35 -2.11
N ASP A 346 -11.12 -1.94 -2.46
CA ASP A 346 -12.43 -1.56 -1.93
C ASP A 346 -12.99 -2.73 -1.11
N LYS A 347 -13.11 -2.51 0.21
CA LYS A 347 -13.51 -3.51 1.20
C LYS A 347 -12.60 -4.74 1.15
N ASN A 348 -13.13 -5.89 0.74
CA ASN A 348 -12.39 -7.17 0.70
C ASN A 348 -12.10 -7.60 -0.74
N LYS A 349 -12.00 -6.65 -1.67
CA LYS A 349 -11.70 -6.89 -3.08
C LYS A 349 -10.52 -6.06 -3.52
N ILE A 350 -9.71 -6.65 -4.38
CA ILE A 350 -8.53 -6.03 -4.97
C ILE A 350 -8.82 -5.85 -6.46
N TYR A 351 -8.57 -4.66 -6.96
CA TYR A 351 -8.83 -4.26 -8.34
C TYR A 351 -7.52 -3.95 -9.05
N TYR A 352 -7.46 -4.24 -10.34
CA TYR A 352 -6.34 -3.87 -11.20
C TYR A 352 -6.81 -3.17 -12.47
N LEU A 353 -6.28 -1.99 -12.73
CA LEU A 353 -6.47 -1.22 -13.95
C LEU A 353 -5.32 -1.51 -14.93
N SER A 354 -5.65 -2.07 -16.09
CA SER A 354 -4.70 -2.36 -17.17
C SER A 354 -4.97 -1.44 -18.35
N THR A 355 -4.09 -0.48 -18.61
CA THR A 355 -4.14 0.37 -19.81
C THR A 355 -3.51 -0.38 -20.98
N GLU A 356 -4.28 -1.25 -21.64
CA GLU A 356 -3.81 -2.05 -22.77
C GLU A 356 -3.83 -1.25 -24.07
N LYS A 357 -3.22 -1.80 -25.13
CA LYS A 357 -3.10 -1.14 -26.43
C LYS A 357 -4.45 -0.82 -27.09
N GLU A 358 -5.43 -1.71 -26.95
CA GLU A 358 -6.73 -1.58 -27.63
C GLU A 358 -7.82 -0.97 -26.74
N HIS A 359 -7.69 -1.11 -25.43
CA HIS A 359 -8.69 -0.70 -24.44
C HIS A 359 -8.07 -0.59 -23.04
N ILE A 360 -8.85 -0.05 -22.10
CA ILE A 360 -8.55 -0.14 -20.67
C ILE A 360 -9.37 -1.30 -20.09
N ALA A 361 -8.73 -2.21 -19.37
CA ALA A 361 -9.37 -3.32 -18.68
C ALA A 361 -9.32 -3.12 -17.16
N ILE A 362 -10.42 -3.45 -16.48
CA ILE A 362 -10.49 -3.49 -15.01
C ILE A 362 -10.73 -4.93 -14.58
N TYR A 363 -9.84 -5.46 -13.75
CA TYR A 363 -9.89 -6.81 -13.23
C TYR A 363 -10.16 -6.83 -11.73
N GLU A 364 -10.88 -7.85 -11.26
CA GLU A 364 -10.82 -8.30 -9.86
C GLU A 364 -9.65 -9.28 -9.73
N LEU A 365 -8.80 -9.06 -8.74
CA LEU A 365 -7.70 -9.98 -8.41
C LEU A 365 -8.13 -10.94 -7.30
N THR A 366 -7.91 -12.23 -7.53
CA THR A 366 -7.93 -13.26 -6.48
C THR A 366 -6.51 -13.74 -6.25
N LEU A 367 -5.99 -13.53 -5.04
CA LEU A 367 -4.65 -13.95 -4.66
C LEU A 367 -4.61 -15.47 -4.46
N GLY A 368 -3.55 -16.11 -4.94
CA GLY A 368 -3.36 -17.56 -4.82
C GLY A 368 -2.18 -17.92 -3.96
N LYS A 369 -2.21 -19.12 -3.36
CA LYS A 369 -0.99 -19.73 -2.77
C LYS A 369 0.04 -20.04 -3.85
N ASN A 370 -0.44 -20.50 -5.01
CA ASN A 370 0.37 -20.70 -6.20
C ASN A 370 0.10 -19.55 -7.18
N TYR A 371 1.17 -18.87 -7.58
CA TYR A 371 1.14 -17.79 -8.56
C TYR A 371 2.41 -17.84 -9.42
N GLU A 372 2.31 -17.26 -10.61
CA GLU A 372 3.44 -17.18 -11.54
C GLU A 372 4.45 -16.13 -11.07
N SER A 373 5.72 -16.39 -11.34
CA SER A 373 6.79 -15.38 -11.37
C SER A 373 7.73 -15.75 -12.51
N LEU A 374 8.13 -14.76 -13.31
CA LEU A 374 9.06 -14.93 -14.43
C LEU A 374 10.44 -14.32 -14.13
N LEU A 375 10.56 -13.60 -13.01
CA LEU A 375 11.70 -12.79 -12.65
C LEU A 375 13.03 -13.56 -12.70
N GLN A 376 13.12 -14.68 -11.98
CA GLN A 376 14.38 -15.44 -11.86
C GLN A 376 14.93 -15.85 -13.23
N LYS A 377 14.05 -16.36 -14.10
CA LYS A 377 14.43 -16.74 -15.46
C LYS A 377 14.91 -15.54 -16.28
N GLN A 378 14.21 -14.41 -16.19
CA GLN A 378 14.58 -13.19 -16.90
C GLN A 378 15.94 -12.64 -16.43
N VAL A 379 16.22 -12.71 -15.12
CA VAL A 379 17.49 -12.30 -14.52
C VAL A 379 18.62 -13.21 -14.98
N GLU A 380 18.42 -14.53 -14.94
CA GLU A 380 19.42 -15.50 -15.41
C GLU A 380 19.81 -15.28 -16.88
N ASP A 381 18.85 -14.91 -17.74
CA ASP A 381 19.09 -14.66 -19.17
C ASP A 381 20.00 -13.45 -19.45
N VAL A 382 20.11 -12.49 -18.52
CA VAL A 382 20.88 -11.25 -18.70
C VAL A 382 22.01 -11.06 -17.69
N LYS A 383 22.08 -11.89 -16.64
CA LYS A 383 23.08 -11.76 -15.57
C LYS A 383 24.47 -11.94 -16.15
N ILE A 384 25.33 -10.93 -15.96
CA ILE A 384 26.75 -11.02 -16.28
C ILE A 384 27.51 -11.35 -15.00
N GLY A 385 28.35 -12.38 -15.05
CA GLY A 385 29.19 -12.78 -13.93
C GLY A 385 30.06 -13.98 -14.28
N LEU A 386 31.06 -14.23 -13.42
CA LEU A 386 32.04 -15.29 -13.61
C LEU A 386 32.07 -16.15 -12.35
N ASP A 387 32.00 -17.47 -12.48
CA ASP A 387 32.20 -18.35 -11.34
C ASP A 387 33.68 -18.41 -10.98
N TYR A 388 34.07 -17.75 -9.89
CA TYR A 388 35.46 -17.67 -9.45
C TYR A 388 36.09 -19.05 -9.21
N ARG A 389 35.28 -20.09 -8.94
CA ARG A 389 35.79 -21.46 -8.71
C ARG A 389 36.21 -22.16 -9.99
N THR A 390 35.67 -21.74 -11.13
CA THR A 390 35.91 -22.36 -12.44
C THR A 390 36.58 -21.43 -13.45
N PHE A 391 36.60 -20.12 -13.19
CA PHE A 391 37.16 -19.10 -14.07
C PHE A 391 38.67 -19.26 -14.31
N GLY A 392 39.44 -19.57 -13.27
CA GLY A 392 40.89 -19.63 -13.32
C GLY A 392 41.47 -20.43 -12.17
N GLN A 393 42.74 -20.20 -11.86
CA GLN A 393 43.35 -20.79 -10.66
C GLN A 393 43.05 -19.90 -9.45
N PRO A 394 42.85 -20.48 -8.24
CA PRO A 394 42.73 -19.69 -7.01
C PRO A 394 43.92 -18.73 -6.86
N PHE A 395 43.67 -17.54 -6.33
CA PHE A 395 44.71 -16.52 -6.08
C PHE A 395 44.76 -16.11 -4.59
N PRO A 396 45.28 -16.99 -3.71
CA PRO A 396 45.17 -16.83 -2.26
C PRO A 396 45.84 -15.56 -1.74
N GLU A 397 46.95 -15.13 -2.33
CA GLU A 397 47.67 -13.94 -1.88
C GLU A 397 46.84 -12.67 -2.06
N LEU A 398 46.12 -12.56 -3.18
CA LEU A 398 45.22 -11.43 -3.41
C LEU A 398 43.94 -11.56 -2.56
N GLU A 399 43.41 -12.76 -2.37
CA GLU A 399 42.27 -12.99 -1.47
C GLU A 399 42.54 -12.47 -0.05
N GLU A 400 43.72 -12.76 0.51
CA GLU A 400 44.11 -12.26 1.82
C GLU A 400 44.27 -10.74 1.84
N GLU A 401 44.74 -10.11 0.77
CA GLU A 401 44.77 -8.65 0.66
C GLU A 401 43.36 -8.04 0.59
N MET A 402 42.41 -8.69 -0.09
CA MET A 402 41.00 -8.28 -0.09
C MET A 402 40.38 -8.39 1.30
N LYS A 403 40.63 -9.48 2.04
CA LYS A 403 40.15 -9.63 3.43
C LYS A 403 40.71 -8.55 4.37
N LYS A 404 41.96 -8.14 4.16
CA LYS A 404 42.57 -7.05 4.95
C LYS A 404 41.86 -5.71 4.76
N LEU A 405 41.24 -5.46 3.61
CA LEU A 405 40.45 -4.23 3.40
C LEU A 405 39.31 -4.13 4.44
N PHE A 406 38.67 -5.25 4.78
CA PHE A 406 37.57 -5.28 5.75
C PHE A 406 38.00 -5.24 7.22
N THR A 407 39.28 -5.41 7.52
CA THR A 407 39.82 -5.40 8.90
C THR A 407 40.72 -4.20 9.20
N SER A 408 40.94 -3.34 8.20
CA SER A 408 41.75 -2.12 8.29
C SER A 408 40.87 -0.87 8.42
N ASP A 409 41.49 0.29 8.72
CA ASP A 409 40.83 1.62 8.72
C ASP A 409 40.45 2.09 7.28
N THR A 410 39.97 1.18 6.43
CA THR A 410 39.46 1.51 5.10
C THR A 410 37.94 1.56 5.09
N ILE A 411 37.41 2.16 4.03
CA ILE A 411 35.96 2.28 3.82
C ILE A 411 35.24 0.91 3.75
N PHE A 412 35.93 -0.18 3.43
CA PHE A 412 35.33 -1.52 3.37
C PHE A 412 34.85 -2.03 4.74
N ALA A 413 35.46 -1.57 5.84
CA ALA A 413 35.03 -1.92 7.19
C ALA A 413 33.62 -1.39 7.53
N GLU A 414 33.09 -0.43 6.76
CA GLU A 414 31.70 0.04 6.89
C GLU A 414 30.68 -0.90 6.24
N TYR A 415 31.12 -1.76 5.32
CA TYR A 415 30.23 -2.59 4.47
C TYR A 415 30.21 -4.08 4.84
N GLY A 416 31.20 -4.56 5.60
CA GLY A 416 31.28 -5.97 5.97
C GLY A 416 32.51 -6.32 6.81
N ASP A 417 32.82 -7.61 6.84
CA ASP A 417 33.99 -8.17 7.54
C ASP A 417 34.81 -9.06 6.60
N GLU A 418 35.87 -9.69 7.11
CA GLU A 418 36.74 -10.58 6.32
C GLU A 418 35.98 -11.73 5.62
N ASN A 419 34.84 -12.15 6.14
CA ASN A 419 34.00 -13.19 5.54
C ASN A 419 33.14 -12.64 4.38
N SER A 420 33.22 -11.35 4.08
CA SER A 420 32.59 -10.75 2.91
C SER A 420 33.32 -11.07 1.61
N VAL A 421 34.51 -11.68 1.65
CA VAL A 421 35.19 -12.18 0.44
C VAL A 421 34.81 -13.65 0.22
N ASN A 422 34.15 -13.95 -0.90
CA ASN A 422 33.79 -15.33 -1.28
C ASN A 422 35.01 -16.07 -1.89
N GLY A 423 35.84 -15.35 -2.65
CA GLY A 423 37.10 -15.87 -3.18
C GLY A 423 37.68 -15.02 -4.30
N VAL A 424 38.92 -15.33 -4.68
CA VAL A 424 39.63 -14.66 -5.77
C VAL A 424 40.29 -15.68 -6.70
N ALA A 425 40.17 -15.47 -8.00
CA ALA A 425 40.81 -16.30 -9.02
C ALA A 425 41.48 -15.47 -10.11
N ILE A 426 42.50 -16.03 -10.74
CA ILE A 426 43.27 -15.41 -11.83
C ILE A 426 43.45 -16.38 -12.98
N ASP A 427 43.35 -15.89 -14.22
CA ASP A 427 43.64 -16.64 -15.43
C ASP A 427 45.06 -16.39 -15.97
N GLU A 428 45.44 -17.10 -17.03
CA GLU A 428 46.78 -16.97 -17.64
C GLU A 428 47.02 -15.61 -18.31
N SER A 429 45.96 -14.84 -18.60
CA SER A 429 46.06 -13.50 -19.19
C SER A 429 46.29 -12.40 -18.16
N GLY A 430 46.22 -12.73 -16.87
CA GLY A 430 46.27 -11.75 -15.78
C GLY A 430 44.92 -11.09 -15.51
N THR A 431 43.81 -11.68 -15.97
CA THR A 431 42.46 -11.26 -15.58
C THR A 431 42.10 -11.91 -14.25
N VAL A 432 41.64 -11.08 -13.31
CA VAL A 432 41.22 -11.50 -11.97
C VAL A 432 39.70 -11.39 -11.84
N VAL A 433 39.11 -12.33 -11.12
CA VAL A 433 37.76 -12.22 -10.58
C VAL A 433 37.86 -12.16 -9.07
N VAL A 434 37.31 -11.09 -8.48
CA VAL A 434 37.12 -10.94 -7.04
C VAL A 434 35.64 -11.04 -6.75
N ASP A 435 35.24 -12.07 -6.02
CA ASP A 435 33.86 -12.28 -5.62
C ASP A 435 33.66 -11.91 -4.15
N PHE A 436 32.72 -11.00 -3.91
CA PHE A 436 32.29 -10.60 -2.58
C PHE A 436 30.89 -11.16 -2.29
N LYS A 437 30.57 -11.33 -1.02
CA LYS A 437 29.18 -11.37 -0.58
C LYS A 437 28.55 -10.02 -0.83
N GLU A 438 27.30 -10.03 -1.26
CA GLU A 438 26.49 -8.84 -1.36
C GLU A 438 26.51 -8.02 -0.06
N PHE A 439 26.87 -6.73 -0.18
CA PHE A 439 26.82 -5.82 0.95
C PHE A 439 25.37 -5.47 1.27
N ASN A 440 24.97 -5.65 2.53
CA ASN A 440 23.62 -5.32 3.01
C ASN A 440 23.45 -3.82 3.28
N ALA A 441 24.01 -2.98 2.42
CA ALA A 441 24.04 -1.52 2.52
C ALA A 441 23.58 -0.88 1.20
N GLY A 442 23.23 0.40 1.25
CA GLY A 442 22.97 1.19 0.04
C GLY A 442 24.24 1.41 -0.79
N SER A 443 24.07 1.90 -2.02
CA SER A 443 25.18 2.35 -2.87
C SER A 443 26.03 3.39 -2.16
N PRO A 444 27.36 3.40 -2.36
CA PRO A 444 28.24 4.38 -1.76
C PRO A 444 28.00 5.76 -2.37
N SER A 445 28.16 6.82 -1.59
CA SER A 445 28.24 8.18 -2.15
C SER A 445 29.43 8.31 -3.09
N SER A 446 29.43 9.30 -3.99
CA SER A 446 30.55 9.51 -4.92
C SER A 446 31.91 9.66 -4.22
N HIS A 447 31.93 10.23 -3.00
CA HIS A 447 33.15 10.31 -2.18
C HIS A 447 33.62 8.93 -1.70
N GLN A 448 32.69 8.13 -1.15
CA GLN A 448 32.97 6.77 -0.71
C GLN A 448 33.39 5.88 -1.89
N GLY A 449 32.76 6.03 -3.06
CA GLY A 449 33.14 5.34 -4.29
C GLY A 449 34.60 5.62 -4.68
N GLY A 450 35.06 6.87 -4.53
CA GLY A 450 36.46 7.22 -4.73
C GLY A 450 37.42 6.55 -3.74
N GLN A 451 37.04 6.46 -2.47
CA GLN A 451 37.83 5.77 -1.44
C GLN A 451 37.89 4.26 -1.68
N ILE A 452 36.76 3.65 -2.07
CA ILE A 452 36.68 2.24 -2.46
C ILE A 452 37.66 1.99 -3.62
N ALA A 453 37.63 2.85 -4.64
CA ALA A 453 38.48 2.69 -5.80
C ALA A 453 39.97 2.82 -5.51
N GLN A 454 40.33 3.77 -4.66
CA GLN A 454 41.71 3.91 -4.20
C GLN A 454 42.18 2.65 -3.45
N ALA A 455 41.39 2.18 -2.47
CA ALA A 455 41.76 1.03 -1.65
C ALA A 455 41.93 -0.25 -2.48
N LEU A 456 41.04 -0.49 -3.44
CA LEU A 456 41.15 -1.62 -4.37
C LEU A 456 42.36 -1.49 -5.29
N ASN A 457 42.64 -0.31 -5.85
CA ASN A 457 43.81 -0.09 -6.69
C ASN A 457 45.14 -0.34 -5.94
N GLU A 458 45.23 0.13 -4.70
CA GLU A 458 46.40 -0.10 -3.83
C GLU A 458 46.58 -1.58 -3.46
N ALA A 459 45.48 -2.29 -3.18
CA ALA A 459 45.53 -3.69 -2.82
C ALA A 459 45.81 -4.61 -4.03
N ILE A 460 45.41 -4.22 -5.24
CA ILE A 460 45.52 -5.06 -6.44
C ILE A 460 46.68 -4.61 -7.33
N PHE A 461 46.52 -3.50 -8.04
CA PHE A 461 47.42 -3.15 -9.14
C PHE A 461 48.80 -2.71 -8.68
N GLN A 462 48.92 -2.09 -7.51
CA GLN A 462 50.22 -1.68 -6.97
C GLN A 462 51.03 -2.87 -6.42
N LYS A 463 50.36 -3.90 -5.89
CA LYS A 463 51.02 -5.05 -5.25
C LYS A 463 51.24 -6.24 -6.16
N PHE A 464 50.40 -6.42 -7.18
CA PHE A 464 50.41 -7.61 -8.03
C PHE A 464 50.60 -7.24 -9.52
N PRO A 465 51.87 -7.06 -9.98
CA PRO A 465 52.21 -6.69 -11.36
C PRO A 465 51.70 -7.65 -12.43
N GLN A 466 51.32 -8.87 -12.09
CA GLN A 466 50.68 -9.83 -13.01
C GLN A 466 49.22 -9.47 -13.35
N VAL A 467 48.52 -8.71 -12.51
CA VAL A 467 47.08 -8.42 -12.68
C VAL A 467 46.87 -7.30 -13.71
N GLN A 468 46.38 -7.63 -14.90
CA GLN A 468 46.08 -6.66 -15.95
C GLN A 468 44.67 -6.10 -15.84
N LYS A 469 43.73 -6.93 -15.38
CA LYS A 469 42.31 -6.66 -15.45
C LYS A 469 41.57 -7.31 -14.27
N VAL A 470 40.50 -6.70 -13.79
CA VAL A 470 39.73 -7.19 -12.64
C VAL A 470 38.23 -7.06 -12.89
N TYR A 471 37.50 -8.14 -12.62
CA TYR A 471 36.05 -8.14 -12.44
C TYR A 471 35.75 -8.23 -10.94
N PHE A 472 35.02 -7.26 -10.41
CA PHE A 472 34.46 -7.30 -9.06
C PHE A 472 33.00 -7.67 -9.13
N GLN A 473 32.55 -8.59 -8.31
CA GLN A 473 31.18 -9.10 -8.38
C GLN A 473 30.62 -9.39 -6.99
N PHE A 474 29.30 -9.37 -6.89
CA PHE A 474 28.56 -9.82 -5.71
C PHE A 474 27.88 -11.16 -5.99
N ASP A 475 28.25 -12.19 -5.23
CA ASP A 475 27.68 -13.53 -5.30
C ASP A 475 27.54 -14.03 -6.76
N GLY A 476 28.64 -13.89 -7.51
CA GLY A 476 28.71 -14.26 -8.92
C GLY A 476 28.03 -13.28 -9.89
N SER A 477 27.69 -12.07 -9.47
CA SER A 477 27.04 -11.03 -10.30
C SER A 477 27.93 -9.81 -10.45
N PHE A 478 28.55 -9.65 -11.64
CA PHE A 478 29.29 -8.46 -12.03
C PHE A 478 28.36 -7.25 -12.17
N SER A 479 27.18 -7.47 -12.76
CA SER A 479 26.15 -6.45 -12.90
C SER A 479 25.73 -5.87 -11.55
N ALA A 480 25.57 -6.71 -10.52
CA ALA A 480 25.15 -6.24 -9.20
C ALA A 480 26.22 -5.41 -8.49
N TRP A 481 27.50 -5.66 -8.76
CA TRP A 481 28.60 -4.81 -8.31
C TRP A 481 28.56 -3.45 -9.01
N CYS A 482 28.44 -3.45 -10.34
CA CYS A 482 28.40 -2.22 -11.13
C CYS A 482 27.20 -1.35 -10.75
N TYR A 483 26.03 -1.96 -10.55
CA TYR A 483 24.84 -1.29 -10.07
C TYR A 483 25.05 -0.64 -8.69
N TRP A 484 25.66 -1.38 -7.75
CA TRP A 484 25.96 -0.85 -6.42
C TRP A 484 26.99 0.29 -6.46
N MET A 485 28.02 0.19 -7.31
CA MET A 485 29.02 1.26 -7.52
C MET A 485 28.53 2.42 -8.38
N GLU A 486 27.32 2.33 -8.95
CA GLU A 486 26.79 3.25 -9.96
C GLU A 486 27.75 3.42 -11.16
N SER A 487 28.37 2.31 -11.61
CA SER A 487 29.35 2.27 -12.69
C SER A 487 28.84 1.53 -13.93
N THR A 488 29.61 1.60 -15.01
CA THR A 488 29.38 0.79 -16.22
C THR A 488 29.80 -0.65 -16.00
N GLU A 489 29.25 -1.57 -16.80
CA GLU A 489 29.67 -2.98 -16.87
C GLU A 489 30.99 -3.12 -17.65
N GLU A 490 32.00 -2.36 -17.24
CA GLU A 490 33.34 -2.46 -17.75
C GLU A 490 34.29 -2.95 -16.64
N PRO A 491 35.07 -4.00 -16.92
CA PRO A 491 36.07 -4.48 -15.99
C PRO A 491 37.13 -3.40 -15.74
N TRP A 492 37.70 -3.42 -14.55
CA TRP A 492 38.79 -2.50 -14.25
C TRP A 492 40.08 -2.95 -14.89
N GLU A 493 40.65 -2.07 -15.67
CA GLU A 493 41.95 -2.26 -16.29
C GLU A 493 43.02 -1.52 -15.49
N ARG A 494 44.24 -2.05 -15.52
CA ARG A 494 45.38 -1.38 -14.93
C ARG A 494 45.54 0.02 -15.55
N PRO A 495 45.66 1.09 -14.74
CA PRO A 495 45.86 2.46 -15.23
C PRO A 495 47.13 2.68 -16.05
#